data_AF-A0A2D7IHG2-F1
#
_entry.id   AF-A0A2D7IHG2-F1
#
_cell.length_a   1.000
_cell.length_b   1.000
_cell.length_c   1.000
_cell.angle_alpha   90.00
_cell.angle_beta   90.00
_cell.angle_gamma   90.00
#
_symmetry.space_group_name_H-M   'P 1'
#
loop_
_entity.id
_entity.type
_entity.pdbx_description
1 polymer ?
#
loop_
_entity_poly.entity_id
_entity_poly.type
_entity_poly.pdbx_seq_one_letter_code
_entity_poly.pdbx_strand_id
1 'polypeptide(L)'
;MAERNNIEQKIKSFKQKNKTKNNEVKKNSFGFAYKISVDLIASVVVGCLIGLGLDSIFNSKPVFFLIFLFLGIAAGFWNMYRTILNLDK
;
A
#
# COMPACT_ATOMS: atom_id res chain seq x y z
N MET A 1 -47.10 -19.73 -5.99
CA MET A 1 -46.47 -18.42 -6.27
C MET A 1 -45.41 -18.00 -5.25
N ALA A 2 -45.62 -18.21 -3.94
CA ALA A 2 -44.73 -17.69 -2.87
C ALA A 2 -43.29 -18.23 -2.87
N GLU A 3 -43.08 -19.49 -3.30
CA GLU A 3 -41.78 -20.15 -3.23
C GLU A 3 -40.77 -19.66 -4.28
N ARG A 4 -41.26 -19.24 -5.47
CA ARG A 4 -40.44 -18.71 -6.57
C ARG A 4 -39.76 -17.39 -6.17
N ASN A 5 -40.44 -16.55 -5.39
CA ASN A 5 -39.92 -15.26 -4.92
C ASN A 5 -38.74 -15.40 -3.95
N ASN A 6 -38.74 -16.47 -3.14
CA ASN A 6 -37.68 -16.72 -2.16
C ASN A 6 -36.36 -17.13 -2.85
N ILE A 7 -36.47 -17.90 -3.93
CA ILE A 7 -35.34 -18.34 -4.74
C ILE A 7 -34.73 -17.16 -5.52
N GLU A 8 -35.57 -16.31 -6.10
CA GLU A 8 -35.16 -15.07 -6.77
C GLU A 8 -34.39 -14.12 -5.83
N GLN A 9 -34.86 -13.96 -4.59
CA GLN A 9 -34.19 -13.16 -3.55
C GLN A 9 -32.83 -13.74 -3.16
N LYS A 10 -32.74 -15.06 -3.02
CA LYS A 10 -31.50 -15.77 -2.68
C LYS A 10 -30.48 -15.69 -3.83
N ILE A 11 -30.94 -15.72 -5.07
CA ILE A 11 -30.10 -15.54 -6.27
C ILE A 11 -29.64 -14.08 -6.39
N LYS A 12 -30.50 -13.08 -6.18
CA LYS A 12 -30.12 -11.65 -6.24
C LYS A 12 -29.10 -11.28 -5.15
N SER A 13 -29.29 -11.75 -3.92
CA SER A 13 -28.35 -11.51 -2.81
C SER A 13 -26.99 -12.18 -3.05
N PHE A 14 -26.96 -13.39 -3.63
CA PHE A 14 -25.70 -14.04 -4.03
C PHE A 14 -25.02 -13.36 -5.22
N LYS A 15 -25.78 -12.86 -6.20
CA LYS A 15 -25.25 -12.16 -7.38
C LYS A 15 -24.72 -10.78 -7.02
N GLN A 16 -25.38 -10.05 -6.12
CA GLN A 16 -24.90 -8.77 -5.57
C GLN A 16 -23.59 -8.95 -4.80
N LYS A 17 -23.52 -9.97 -3.93
CA LYS A 17 -22.33 -10.28 -3.12
C LYS A 17 -21.13 -10.70 -3.98
N ASN A 18 -21.36 -11.35 -5.13
CA ASN A 18 -20.31 -11.72 -6.07
C ASN A 18 -19.91 -10.59 -7.04
N LYS A 19 -20.84 -9.69 -7.43
CA LYS A 19 -20.53 -8.57 -8.32
C LYS A 19 -19.65 -7.51 -7.63
N THR A 20 -19.82 -7.32 -6.31
CA THR A 20 -18.95 -6.47 -5.50
C THR A 20 -17.60 -7.16 -5.25
N LYS A 21 -17.56 -8.44 -4.88
CA LYS A 21 -16.30 -9.17 -4.65
C LYS A 21 -15.43 -9.36 -5.91
N ASN A 22 -16.01 -9.60 -7.08
CA ASN A 22 -15.22 -9.88 -8.30
C ASN A 22 -14.53 -8.61 -8.85
N ASN A 23 -15.11 -7.44 -8.60
CA ASN A 23 -14.47 -6.15 -8.91
C ASN A 23 -13.43 -5.74 -7.87
N GLU A 24 -13.50 -6.26 -6.64
CA GLU A 24 -12.54 -5.97 -5.57
C GLU A 24 -11.31 -6.87 -5.67
N VAL A 25 -11.46 -8.16 -5.96
CA VAL A 25 -10.30 -9.08 -6.06
C VAL A 25 -9.45 -8.79 -7.30
N LYS A 26 -10.05 -8.33 -8.41
CA LYS A 26 -9.31 -7.95 -9.64
C LYS A 26 -8.79 -6.51 -9.63
N LYS A 27 -9.38 -5.59 -8.84
CA LYS A 27 -8.81 -4.25 -8.55
C LYS A 27 -7.69 -4.29 -7.52
N ASN A 28 -7.75 -5.21 -6.55
CA ASN A 28 -6.85 -5.18 -5.40
C ASN A 28 -5.40 -5.50 -5.75
N SER A 29 -5.11 -6.36 -6.72
CA SER A 29 -3.71 -6.67 -7.06
C SER A 29 -2.95 -5.45 -7.59
N PHE A 30 -3.60 -4.65 -8.44
CA PHE A 30 -2.97 -3.45 -9.01
C PHE A 30 -2.90 -2.31 -7.99
N GLY A 31 -3.97 -2.11 -7.20
CA GLY A 31 -3.97 -1.12 -6.11
C GLY A 31 -2.95 -1.44 -5.01
N PHE A 32 -2.74 -2.72 -4.73
CA PHE A 32 -1.75 -3.19 -3.77
C PHE A 32 -0.31 -2.94 -4.24
N ALA A 33 0.01 -3.33 -5.49
CA ALA A 33 1.32 -3.06 -6.09
C ALA A 33 1.62 -1.55 -6.19
N TYR A 34 0.61 -0.75 -6.56
CA TYR A 34 0.73 0.70 -6.60
C TYR A 34 0.98 1.29 -5.22
N LYS A 35 0.24 0.85 -4.19
CA LYS A 35 0.46 1.31 -2.81
C LYS A 35 1.87 0.98 -2.32
N ILE A 36 2.38 -0.23 -2.57
CA ILE A 36 3.75 -0.62 -2.20
C ILE A 36 4.77 0.28 -2.91
N SER A 37 4.55 0.56 -4.19
CA SER A 37 5.41 1.43 -4.97
C SER A 37 5.43 2.84 -4.40
N VAL A 38 4.25 3.42 -4.13
CA VAL A 38 4.12 4.75 -3.54
C VAL A 38 4.70 4.81 -2.13
N ASP A 39 4.49 3.81 -1.28
CA ASP A 39 5.05 3.77 0.09
C ASP A 39 6.59 3.78 0.05
N LEU A 40 7.22 3.01 -0.84
CA LEU A 40 8.68 3.02 -1.03
C LEU A 40 9.19 4.36 -1.57
N ILE A 41 8.53 4.90 -2.60
CA ILE A 41 8.95 6.17 -3.21
C ILE A 41 8.77 7.32 -2.21
N ALA A 42 7.66 7.34 -1.46
CA ALA A 42 7.38 8.37 -0.48
C ALA A 42 8.42 8.39 0.64
N SER A 43 8.80 7.24 1.19
CA SER A 43 9.81 7.18 2.26
C SER A 43 11.20 7.63 1.77
N VAL A 44 11.59 7.25 0.55
CA VAL A 44 12.85 7.68 -0.07
C VAL A 44 12.84 9.18 -0.34
N VAL A 45 11.76 9.74 -0.91
CA VAL A 45 11.63 11.18 -1.17
C VAL A 45 11.70 11.98 0.14
N VAL A 46 11.01 11.54 1.19
CA VAL A 46 11.04 12.19 2.50
C VAL A 46 12.47 12.13 3.09
N GLY A 47 13.13 10.98 3.05
CA GLY A 47 14.53 10.85 3.51
C GLY A 47 15.49 11.73 2.71
N CYS A 48 15.30 11.82 1.39
CA CYS A 48 16.09 12.67 0.49
C CYS A 48 15.91 14.16 0.81
N LEU A 49 14.67 14.63 0.99
CA LEU A 49 14.36 16.01 1.35
C LEU A 49 14.94 16.39 2.72
N ILE A 50 14.75 15.54 3.72
CA ILE A 50 15.31 15.77 5.06
C ILE A 50 16.84 15.72 5.02
N GLY A 51 17.41 14.73 4.33
CA GLY A 51 18.84 14.53 4.19
C GLY A 51 19.53 15.74 3.57
N LEU A 52 19.01 16.28 2.46
CA LEU A 52 19.54 17.48 1.81
C LEU A 52 19.34 18.75 2.65
N GLY A 53 18.20 18.86 3.34
CA GLY A 53 17.95 19.98 4.26
C GLY A 53 18.94 20.02 5.42
N LEU A 54 19.21 18.86 6.03
CA LEU A 54 20.21 18.73 7.10
C LEU A 54 21.63 18.98 6.60
N ASP A 55 21.98 18.46 5.42
CA ASP A 55 23.31 18.66 4.81
C ASP A 55 23.61 20.15 4.61
N SER A 56 22.59 20.90 4.18
CA SER A 56 22.65 22.36 3.97
C SER A 56 22.81 23.14 5.28
N ILE A 57 22.11 22.73 6.34
CA ILE A 57 22.21 23.39 7.67
C ILE A 57 23.58 23.12 8.32
N PHE A 58 24.09 21.90 8.19
CA PHE A 58 25.35 21.48 8.81
C PHE A 58 26.58 21.79 7.95
N ASN A 59 26.39 22.34 6.74
CA ASN A 59 27.44 22.58 5.74
C ASN A 59 28.37 21.37 5.57
N SER A 60 27.81 20.19 5.83
CA SER A 60 28.54 18.94 5.92
C SER A 60 28.62 18.35 4.53
N LYS A 61 29.68 17.59 4.27
CA LYS A 61 29.72 16.70 3.10
C LYS A 61 28.47 15.81 3.10
N PRO A 62 28.00 15.27 1.95
CA PRO A 62 26.73 14.54 1.76
C PRO A 62 26.63 13.22 2.56
N VAL A 63 26.77 13.33 3.87
CA VAL A 63 26.87 12.26 4.86
C VAL A 63 25.50 12.10 5.51
N PHE A 64 24.86 13.21 5.91
CA PHE A 64 23.49 13.18 6.39
C PHE A 64 22.53 12.73 5.31
N PHE A 65 22.73 13.20 4.08
CA PHE A 65 22.01 12.70 2.92
C PHE A 65 22.12 11.18 2.77
N LEU A 66 23.33 10.64 2.85
CA LEU A 66 23.56 9.20 2.68
C LEU A 66 22.90 8.38 3.80
N ILE A 67 23.02 8.84 5.05
CA ILE A 67 22.39 8.19 6.22
C ILE A 67 20.87 8.22 6.10
N PHE A 68 20.28 9.37 5.79
CA PHE A 68 18.84 9.51 5.64
C PHE A 68 18.29 8.77 4.42
N LEU A 69 19.09 8.60 3.37
CA LEU A 69 18.74 7.75 2.24
C LEU A 69 18.59 6.29 2.67
N PHE A 70 19.58 5.74 3.39
CA PHE A 70 19.49 4.37 3.93
C PHE A 70 18.33 4.22 4.92
N LEU A 71 18.11 5.22 5.79
CA LEU A 71 16.97 5.23 6.71
C LEU A 71 15.62 5.27 5.97
N GLY A 72 15.49 6.09 4.93
CA GLY A 72 14.28 6.19 4.12
C GLY A 72 13.96 4.88 3.37
N ILE A 73 15.00 4.22 2.86
CA ILE A 73 14.88 2.88 2.25
C ILE A 73 14.45 1.87 3.31
N ALA A 74 15.13 1.81 4.46
CA ALA A 74 14.80 0.89 5.55
C ALA A 74 13.37 1.08 6.08
N ALA A 75 12.93 2.33 6.25
CA ALA A 75 11.57 2.67 6.67
C ALA A 75 10.51 2.23 5.65
N GLY A 76 10.79 2.40 4.35
CA GLY A 76 9.92 1.93 3.27
C GLY A 76 9.76 0.41 3.29
N PHE A 77 10.87 -0.31 3.41
CA PHE A 77 10.85 -1.78 3.54
C PHE A 77 10.14 -2.25 4.82
N TRP A 78 10.30 -1.53 5.93
CA TRP A 78 9.63 -1.87 7.20
C TRP A 78 8.10 -1.88 7.07
N ASN A 79 7.54 -0.88 6.37
CA ASN A 79 6.11 -0.78 6.13
C ASN A 79 5.61 -1.87 5.16
N MET A 80 6.39 -2.18 4.13
CA MET A 80 6.12 -3.27 3.19
C MET A 80 6.13 -4.64 3.88
N TYR A 81 7.17 -4.93 4.67
CA TYR A 81 7.31 -6.20 5.38
C TYR A 81 6.13 -6.47 6.32
N ARG A 82 5.71 -5.45 7.08
CA ARG A 82 4.51 -5.54 7.93
C ARG A 82 3.24 -5.85 7.12
N THR A 83 3.10 -5.23 5.95
CA THR A 83 1.94 -5.46 5.08
C THR A 83 1.90 -6.90 4.57
N ILE A 84 3.05 -7.47 4.20
CA ILE A 84 3.17 -8.86 3.73
C ILE A 84 2.90 -9.84 4.88
N LEU A 85 3.49 -9.60 6.05
CA LEU A 85 3.29 -10.46 7.22
C LEU A 85 1.82 -10.53 7.67
N ASN A 86 1.07 -9.45 7.52
CA ASN A 86 -0.36 -9.42 7.84
C ASN A 86 -1.25 -10.06 6.76
N LEU A 87 -0.73 -10.37 5.58
CA LEU A 87 -1.47 -11.07 4.52
C LEU A 87 -1.45 -12.59 4.70
N ASP A 88 -0.48 -13.11 5.47
CA ASP A 88 -0.30 -14.54 5.75
C ASP A 88 -1.08 -15.02 7.00
N LYS A 89 -1.82 -14.13 7.67
CA LYS A 89 -2.58 -14.41 8.90
C LYS A 89 -4.07 -14.16 8.69
#